data_AF-A0A2N6B0S8-F1
#
_entry.id   AF-A0A2N6B0S8-F1
#
_cell.length_a   1.000
_cell.length_b   1.000
_cell.length_c   1.000
_cell.angle_alpha   90.00
_cell.angle_beta   90.00
_cell.angle_gamma   90.00
#
_symmetry.space_group_name_H-M   'P 1'
#
loop_
_entity.id
_entity.type
_entity.pdbx_description
1 polymer ?
#
loop_
_entity_poly.entity_id
_entity_poly.type
_entity_poly.pdbx_seq_one_letter_code
_entity_poly.pdbx_strand_id
1 'polypeptide(L)'
;MFSSRPFLAIAMAAPILALAFMVQPAEAASKFKQQNYGKVKAWRVHSAWRGDRFLYCTATRGQRDERIRIAFDGFDWFAGGRNKGKSARGYIRVDNTGKSVVFKRNGPGWQFVRLSFRGQDLLRRGREIGITFNGAEITGSLNGSSSAMLMVEECAANYARARGGQMGEMPRDGAAMSNAPMPNAPMSGEPREFGGPAPDASGYRDEPGDYQDEPGDYRDDEADDPQDGFGEEQPDRGGQDSFGDEENFGDQPQNEPRMQRDGNNSGRDKPTAARNKPRKEAQPRPETAAAANTAPTAGSACEGGEQPLPVTGLCPSEAQEGFLSAGDNRYLPMPGCKWVVNETEMHGGEVLIYLASSCKTGTAKLEFAPGAKTFSVKSSDGDVDITGITVDSADGLGSIESFARDALGASIKADACGLRDQDDGYIFDLSKEEVERIAKAEEYYGGGNCGPYGYNGDGSHWRDFGGYGWYIRLGQDAYFSIEPSSLRVIQYKDDGNSDSLKGWRIKY
;
A
#
# COMPACT_ATOMS: atom_id res chain seq x y z
N MET A 1 2.77 -62.79 -59.57
CA MET A 1 2.49 -63.52 -58.31
C MET A 1 1.76 -62.57 -57.38
N PHE A 2 0.43 -62.67 -57.30
CA PHE A 2 -0.41 -61.89 -56.40
C PHE A 2 -0.57 -62.69 -55.10
N SER A 3 -0.20 -62.10 -53.97
CA SER A 3 -0.40 -62.69 -52.64
C SER A 3 -1.45 -61.90 -51.88
N SER A 4 -2.68 -62.40 -51.93
CA SER A 4 -3.82 -62.02 -51.09
C SER A 4 -3.59 -62.38 -49.63
N ARG A 5 -3.91 -61.46 -48.71
CA ARG A 5 -4.05 -61.73 -47.27
C ARG A 5 -5.47 -61.38 -46.80
N PRO A 6 -6.04 -62.16 -45.86
CA PRO A 6 -7.44 -62.04 -45.47
C PRO A 6 -7.67 -60.93 -44.44
N PHE A 7 -8.81 -60.25 -44.58
CA PHE A 7 -9.34 -59.33 -43.58
C PHE A 7 -9.89 -60.12 -42.39
N LEU A 8 -9.30 -59.90 -41.20
CA LEU A 8 -9.80 -60.41 -39.93
C LEU A 8 -10.79 -59.38 -39.37
N ALA A 9 -12.09 -59.73 -39.35
CA ALA A 9 -13.13 -58.92 -38.73
C ALA A 9 -13.04 -59.03 -37.20
N ILE A 10 -12.57 -57.97 -36.54
CA ILE A 10 -12.57 -57.85 -35.09
C ILE A 10 -13.95 -57.29 -34.68
N ALA A 11 -14.79 -58.14 -34.09
CA ALA A 11 -16.02 -57.73 -33.44
C ALA A 11 -15.67 -56.89 -32.20
N MET A 12 -15.91 -55.58 -32.27
CA MET A 12 -15.80 -54.70 -31.12
C MET A 12 -17.00 -54.91 -30.19
N ALA A 13 -16.78 -55.64 -29.09
CA ALA A 13 -17.69 -55.61 -27.94
C ALA A 13 -17.46 -54.28 -27.20
N ALA A 14 -18.39 -53.35 -27.34
CA ALA A 14 -18.38 -52.09 -26.58
C ALA A 14 -18.66 -52.39 -25.10
N PRO A 15 -17.76 -52.06 -24.16
CA PRO A 15 -18.10 -52.09 -22.76
C PRO A 15 -19.08 -50.95 -22.48
N ILE A 16 -20.29 -51.30 -22.06
CA ILE A 16 -21.26 -50.38 -21.48
C ILE A 16 -20.64 -49.88 -20.17
N LEU A 17 -19.94 -48.75 -20.23
CA LEU A 17 -19.42 -48.06 -19.06
C LEU A 17 -20.63 -47.44 -18.34
N ALA A 18 -21.12 -48.12 -17.31
CA ALA A 18 -22.14 -47.57 -16.42
C ALA A 18 -21.55 -46.32 -15.74
N LEU A 19 -21.96 -45.13 -16.18
CA LEU A 19 -21.71 -43.86 -15.50
C LEU A 19 -22.44 -43.90 -14.16
N ALA A 20 -21.76 -44.40 -13.14
CA ALA A 20 -22.12 -44.14 -11.76
C ALA A 20 -21.86 -42.65 -11.51
N PHE A 21 -22.90 -41.83 -11.67
CA PHE A 21 -22.92 -40.48 -11.11
C PHE A 21 -22.80 -40.63 -9.58
N MET A 22 -21.58 -40.57 -9.07
CA MET A 22 -21.34 -40.37 -7.65
C MET A 22 -21.90 -38.98 -7.33
N VAL A 23 -23.11 -38.94 -6.77
CA VAL A 23 -23.67 -37.77 -6.11
C VAL A 23 -22.68 -37.42 -5.00
N GLN A 24 -21.82 -36.44 -5.25
CA GLN A 24 -20.98 -35.90 -4.20
C GLN A 24 -21.93 -35.31 -3.15
N PRO A 25 -21.87 -35.74 -1.89
CA PRO A 25 -22.69 -35.14 -0.84
C PRO A 25 -22.36 -33.65 -0.83
N ALA A 26 -23.39 -32.81 -0.89
CA ALA A 26 -23.26 -31.37 -0.77
C ALA A 26 -22.31 -31.08 0.40
N GLU A 27 -21.16 -30.45 0.11
CA GLU A 27 -20.17 -30.12 1.12
C GLU A 27 -20.88 -29.39 2.25
N ALA A 28 -20.97 -30.05 3.42
CA ALA A 28 -21.62 -29.48 4.59
C ALA A 28 -20.99 -28.11 4.83
N ALA A 29 -21.81 -27.05 4.75
CA ALA A 29 -21.37 -25.67 4.88
C ALA A 29 -20.44 -25.55 6.09
N SER A 30 -19.14 -25.39 5.81
CA SER A 30 -18.10 -25.42 6.83
C SER A 30 -18.40 -24.36 7.89
N LYS A 31 -18.60 -24.81 9.13
CA LYS A 31 -19.03 -23.93 10.23
C LYS A 31 -17.95 -22.90 10.51
N PHE A 32 -18.33 -21.62 10.47
CA PHE A 32 -17.47 -20.53 10.88
C PHE A 32 -17.34 -20.54 12.41
N LYS A 33 -16.11 -20.56 12.93
CA LYS A 33 -15.81 -20.58 14.36
C LYS A 33 -14.94 -19.38 14.72
N GLN A 34 -15.37 -18.61 15.73
CA GLN A 34 -14.53 -17.61 16.38
C GLN A 34 -14.05 -18.16 17.72
N GLN A 35 -12.76 -18.02 18.01
CA GLN A 35 -12.15 -18.45 19.27
C GLN A 35 -11.45 -17.27 19.92
N ASN A 36 -11.57 -17.14 21.24
CA ASN A 36 -10.84 -16.12 21.99
C ASN A 36 -9.33 -16.42 21.95
N TYR A 37 -8.53 -15.45 21.51
CA TYR A 37 -7.07 -15.53 21.51
C TYR A 37 -6.48 -14.86 22.74
N GLY A 38 -6.98 -13.66 23.09
CA GLY A 38 -6.43 -12.89 24.19
C GLY A 38 -7.19 -11.59 24.45
N LYS A 39 -6.71 -10.82 25.43
CA LYS A 39 -7.26 -9.51 25.76
C LYS A 39 -6.11 -8.55 26.05
N VAL A 40 -6.19 -7.34 25.52
CA VAL A 40 -5.24 -6.26 25.80
C VAL A 40 -6.02 -4.96 26.02
N LYS A 41 -5.86 -4.37 27.21
CA LYS A 41 -6.66 -3.21 27.65
C LYS A 41 -8.17 -3.51 27.51
N ALA A 42 -8.90 -2.65 26.80
CA ALA A 42 -10.32 -2.81 26.51
C ALA A 42 -10.61 -3.65 25.24
N TRP A 43 -9.58 -4.13 24.55
CA TRP A 43 -9.71 -4.90 23.31
C TRP A 43 -9.70 -6.40 23.57
N ARG A 44 -10.61 -7.13 22.92
CA ARG A 44 -10.62 -8.60 22.88
C ARG A 44 -10.16 -9.09 21.52
N VAL A 45 -9.14 -9.95 21.51
CA VAL A 45 -8.58 -10.54 20.31
C VAL A 45 -9.17 -11.92 20.09
N HIS A 46 -9.68 -12.16 18.90
CA HIS A 46 -10.29 -13.41 18.48
C HIS A 46 -9.64 -13.92 17.20
N SER A 47 -9.53 -15.23 17.05
CA SER A 47 -9.19 -15.88 15.79
C SER A 47 -10.45 -16.39 15.11
N ALA A 48 -10.46 -16.38 13.77
CA ALA A 48 -11.54 -16.84 12.93
C ALA A 48 -11.11 -18.05 12.11
N TRP A 49 -11.98 -19.05 12.04
CA TRP A 49 -11.74 -20.35 11.41
C TRP A 49 -12.93 -20.77 10.56
N ARG A 50 -12.66 -21.55 9.51
CA ARG A 50 -13.69 -22.25 8.72
C ARG A 50 -13.29 -23.71 8.62
N GLY A 51 -14.00 -24.57 9.34
CA GLY A 51 -13.49 -25.91 9.65
C GLY A 51 -12.17 -25.80 10.41
N ASP A 52 -11.14 -26.51 9.94
CA ASP A 52 -9.79 -26.47 10.52
C ASP A 52 -8.86 -25.43 9.86
N ARG A 53 -9.38 -24.66 8.88
CA ARG A 53 -8.60 -23.62 8.19
C ARG A 53 -8.67 -22.31 8.97
N PHE A 54 -7.51 -21.82 9.39
CA PHE A 54 -7.32 -20.46 9.91
C PHE A 54 -7.64 -19.44 8.81
N LEU A 55 -8.38 -18.38 9.17
CA LEU A 55 -8.73 -17.31 8.25
C LEU A 55 -8.05 -15.98 8.60
N TYR A 56 -8.27 -15.48 9.81
CA TYR A 56 -7.80 -14.16 10.23
C TYR A 56 -7.90 -13.98 11.75
N CYS A 57 -7.28 -12.92 12.27
CA CYS A 57 -7.44 -12.47 13.65
C CYS A 57 -8.12 -11.10 13.71
N THR A 58 -8.86 -10.84 14.78
CA THR A 58 -9.59 -9.58 14.98
C THR A 58 -9.45 -9.07 16.40
N ALA A 59 -9.27 -7.77 16.57
CA ALA A 59 -9.45 -7.07 17.83
C ALA A 59 -10.81 -6.37 17.82
N THR A 60 -11.60 -6.58 18.88
CA THR A 60 -12.90 -5.93 19.06
C THR A 60 -12.94 -5.08 20.31
N ARG A 61 -13.64 -3.95 20.23
CA ARG A 61 -13.93 -3.07 21.35
C ARG A 61 -15.37 -2.56 21.27
N GLY A 62 -15.96 -2.26 22.41
CA GLY A 62 -17.33 -1.77 22.53
C GLY A 62 -18.28 -2.82 23.12
N GLN A 63 -19.53 -2.41 23.34
CA GLN A 63 -20.60 -3.29 23.83
C GLN A 63 -21.67 -3.49 22.74
N ARG A 64 -22.37 -4.63 22.79
CA ARG A 64 -23.51 -4.97 21.91
C ARG A 64 -23.32 -4.64 20.41
N ASP A 65 -24.03 -3.66 19.87
CA ASP A 65 -24.04 -3.27 18.46
C ASP A 65 -23.05 -2.14 18.13
N GLU A 66 -22.56 -1.41 19.14
CA GLU A 66 -21.54 -0.34 19.03
C GLU A 66 -20.11 -0.90 19.04
N ARG A 67 -19.90 -2.03 18.36
CA ARG A 67 -18.59 -2.68 18.34
C ARG A 67 -17.80 -2.25 17.13
N ILE A 68 -16.66 -1.64 17.38
CA ILE A 68 -15.60 -1.48 16.40
C ILE A 68 -14.76 -2.75 16.37
N ARG A 69 -14.33 -3.11 15.17
CA ARG A 69 -13.45 -4.25 14.93
C ARG A 69 -12.33 -3.85 14.00
N ILE A 70 -11.12 -4.20 14.41
CA ILE A 70 -9.92 -4.17 13.59
C ILE A 70 -9.58 -5.62 13.28
N ALA A 71 -9.29 -5.96 12.03
CA ALA A 71 -8.98 -7.31 11.60
C ALA A 71 -7.70 -7.34 10.76
N PHE A 72 -7.01 -8.46 10.81
CA PHE A 72 -5.84 -8.75 10.00
C PHE A 72 -5.91 -10.20 9.55
N ASP A 73 -5.82 -10.44 8.24
CA ASP A 73 -5.88 -11.77 7.64
C ASP A 73 -4.50 -12.39 7.38
N GLY A 74 -3.43 -11.71 7.81
CA GLY A 74 -2.05 -12.07 7.51
C GLY A 74 -1.42 -11.18 6.44
N PHE A 75 -2.26 -10.47 5.67
CA PHE A 75 -1.82 -9.65 4.55
C PHE A 75 -2.32 -8.21 4.68
N ASP A 76 -3.61 -8.06 4.97
CA ASP A 76 -4.30 -6.80 4.93
C ASP A 76 -4.95 -6.45 6.27
N TRP A 77 -4.89 -5.17 6.58
CA TRP A 77 -5.62 -4.60 7.70
C TRP A 77 -7.00 -4.13 7.28
N PHE A 78 -7.97 -4.38 8.14
CA PHE A 78 -9.34 -3.97 7.97
C PHE A 78 -9.88 -3.29 9.22
N ALA A 79 -10.76 -2.31 9.05
CA ALA A 79 -11.58 -1.78 10.13
C ALA A 79 -13.06 -1.86 9.76
N GLY A 80 -13.92 -2.01 10.75
CA GLY A 80 -15.32 -2.21 10.52
C GLY A 80 -16.18 -2.09 11.77
N GLY A 81 -17.49 -2.09 11.53
CA GLY A 81 -18.51 -2.08 12.55
C GLY A 81 -19.58 -3.13 12.28
N ARG A 82 -20.50 -3.32 13.22
CA ARG A 82 -21.64 -4.20 12.99
C ARG A 82 -22.68 -3.53 12.11
N ASN A 83 -23.05 -4.19 11.02
CA ASN A 83 -24.15 -3.77 10.16
C ASN A 83 -24.77 -5.02 9.52
N LYS A 84 -26.11 -5.14 9.58
CA LYS A 84 -26.86 -6.27 9.02
C LYS A 84 -27.10 -6.13 7.51
N GLY A 85 -26.84 -4.95 6.93
CA GLY A 85 -27.04 -4.67 5.52
C GLY A 85 -26.05 -5.36 4.58
N LYS A 86 -26.30 -5.22 3.27
CA LYS A 86 -25.33 -5.48 2.19
C LYS A 86 -24.23 -4.40 2.21
N SER A 87 -23.22 -4.56 1.35
CA SER A 87 -22.16 -3.55 1.18
C SER A 87 -22.73 -2.13 1.15
N ALA A 88 -22.12 -1.21 1.91
CA ALA A 88 -22.64 0.12 2.12
C ALA A 88 -21.55 1.16 1.82
N ARG A 89 -21.93 2.26 1.19
CA ARG A 89 -21.08 3.46 1.15
C ARG A 89 -21.12 4.12 2.52
N GLY A 90 -19.99 4.65 2.94
CA GLY A 90 -19.87 5.24 4.25
C GLY A 90 -18.65 6.14 4.37
N TYR A 91 -18.35 6.48 5.61
CA TYR A 91 -17.23 7.31 5.99
C TYR A 91 -16.51 6.66 7.17
N ILE A 92 -15.18 6.66 7.14
CA ILE A 92 -14.36 6.28 8.29
C ILE A 92 -13.51 7.47 8.68
N ARG A 93 -13.55 7.87 9.95
CA ARG A 93 -12.73 8.92 10.52
C ARG A 93 -11.90 8.39 11.67
N VAL A 94 -10.68 8.86 11.78
CA VAL A 94 -9.84 8.72 12.96
C VAL A 94 -9.48 10.12 13.41
N ASP A 95 -9.92 10.47 14.61
CA ASP A 95 -9.93 11.84 15.12
C ASP A 95 -10.59 12.80 14.10
N ASN A 96 -9.82 13.76 13.57
CA ASN A 96 -10.28 14.76 12.60
C ASN A 96 -9.94 14.40 11.14
N THR A 97 -9.35 13.22 10.90
CA THR A 97 -8.99 12.78 9.55
C THR A 97 -9.94 11.68 9.12
N GLY A 98 -10.67 11.85 8.01
CA GLY A 98 -11.53 10.79 7.51
C GLY A 98 -11.62 10.70 6.00
N LYS A 99 -12.18 9.59 5.53
CA LYS A 99 -12.24 9.21 4.12
C LYS A 99 -13.57 8.52 3.82
N SER A 100 -14.18 8.85 2.68
CA SER A 100 -15.32 8.10 2.16
C SER A 100 -14.87 6.76 1.60
N VAL A 101 -15.58 5.69 1.95
CA VAL A 101 -15.19 4.32 1.64
C VAL A 101 -16.42 3.45 1.33
N VAL A 102 -16.18 2.29 0.72
CA VAL A 102 -17.20 1.26 0.52
C VAL A 102 -16.91 0.11 1.48
N PHE A 103 -17.79 -0.09 2.45
CA PHE A 103 -17.72 -1.22 3.37
C PHE A 103 -18.27 -2.48 2.67
N LYS A 104 -17.49 -3.56 2.68
CA LYS A 104 -17.89 -4.86 2.17
C LYS A 104 -18.34 -5.76 3.32
N ARG A 105 -19.42 -6.52 3.10
CA ARG A 105 -19.89 -7.50 4.08
C ARG A 105 -18.88 -8.63 4.23
N ASN A 106 -18.49 -8.94 5.47
CA ASN A 106 -17.63 -10.09 5.77
C ASN A 106 -18.24 -10.87 6.95
N GLY A 107 -19.03 -11.89 6.62
CA GLY A 107 -19.73 -12.73 7.59
C GLY A 107 -21.05 -12.14 8.11
N PRO A 108 -21.62 -12.76 9.16
CA PRO A 108 -22.91 -12.36 9.72
C PRO A 108 -22.79 -11.05 10.51
N GLY A 109 -23.38 -9.97 9.98
CA GLY A 109 -23.56 -8.72 10.70
C GLY A 109 -22.31 -7.87 10.87
N TRP A 110 -21.27 -8.08 10.06
CA TRP A 110 -20.06 -7.26 10.03
C TRP A 110 -19.79 -6.72 8.63
N GLN A 111 -19.35 -5.47 8.58
CA GLN A 111 -18.86 -4.85 7.35
C GLN A 111 -17.52 -4.20 7.60
N PHE A 112 -16.62 -4.33 6.64
CA PHE A 112 -15.24 -3.89 6.76
C PHE A 112 -14.81 -3.09 5.55
N VAL A 113 -13.83 -2.22 5.79
CA VAL A 113 -13.04 -1.56 4.76
C VAL A 113 -11.58 -1.98 4.94
N ARG A 114 -10.89 -2.22 3.81
CA ARG A 114 -9.43 -2.40 3.79
C ARG A 114 -8.75 -1.06 4.11
N LEU A 115 -7.78 -1.07 5.00
CA LEU A 115 -7.06 0.11 5.43
C LEU A 115 -5.79 0.30 4.59
N SER A 116 -5.58 1.53 4.13
CA SER A 116 -4.26 1.94 3.65
C SER A 116 -3.27 2.02 4.81
N PHE A 117 -1.97 2.07 4.53
CA PHE A 117 -0.92 2.27 5.55
C PHE A 117 -1.20 3.50 6.43
N ARG A 118 -1.55 4.64 5.83
CA ARG A 118 -1.97 5.83 6.58
C ARG A 118 -3.17 5.55 7.49
N GLY A 119 -4.15 4.78 7.03
CA GLY A 119 -5.29 4.36 7.86
C GLY A 119 -4.88 3.47 9.04
N GLN A 120 -3.95 2.54 8.82
CA GLN A 120 -3.41 1.68 9.87
C GLN A 120 -2.67 2.50 10.93
N ASP A 121 -1.81 3.41 10.50
CA ASP A 121 -1.05 4.27 11.38
C ASP A 121 -1.95 5.24 12.17
N LEU A 122 -2.96 5.84 11.52
CA LEU A 122 -4.00 6.60 12.19
C LEU A 122 -4.68 5.77 13.28
N LEU A 123 -5.03 4.50 13.04
CA LEU A 123 -5.62 3.66 14.09
C LEU A 123 -4.68 3.42 15.27
N ARG A 124 -3.37 3.29 15.04
CA ARG A 124 -2.37 3.06 16.11
C ARG A 124 -2.19 4.28 17.00
N ARG A 125 -2.17 5.48 16.41
CA ARG A 125 -1.85 6.74 17.09
C ARG A 125 -3.07 7.56 17.49
N GLY A 126 -4.22 7.30 16.86
CA GLY A 126 -5.45 8.05 17.04
C GLY A 126 -6.11 7.82 18.40
N ARG A 127 -7.02 8.73 18.78
CA ARG A 127 -7.74 8.67 20.06
C ARG A 127 -9.14 8.12 19.90
N GLU A 128 -9.78 8.43 18.78
CA GLU A 128 -11.15 8.03 18.46
C GLU A 128 -11.26 7.58 17.01
N ILE A 129 -12.11 6.58 16.75
CA ILE A 129 -12.57 6.22 15.41
C ILE A 129 -14.07 6.43 15.33
N GLY A 130 -14.53 7.04 14.23
CA GLY A 130 -15.93 7.09 13.82
C GLY A 130 -16.12 6.32 12.52
N ILE A 131 -17.15 5.47 12.46
CA ILE A 131 -17.55 4.72 11.28
C ILE A 131 -19.00 5.04 10.99
N THR A 132 -19.26 5.69 9.86
CA THR A 132 -20.61 5.99 9.39
C THR A 132 -20.97 5.09 8.23
N PHE A 133 -22.08 4.35 8.34
CA PHE A 133 -22.69 3.65 7.21
C PHE A 133 -24.21 3.81 7.27
N ASN A 134 -24.85 4.02 6.12
CA ASN A 134 -26.30 4.23 6.01
C ASN A 134 -26.86 5.32 6.96
N GLY A 135 -26.07 6.37 7.21
CA GLY A 135 -26.46 7.48 8.11
C GLY A 135 -26.30 7.20 9.61
N ALA A 136 -26.03 5.95 10.02
CA ALA A 136 -25.69 5.62 11.40
C ALA A 136 -24.19 5.76 11.63
N GLU A 137 -23.80 6.46 12.70
CA GLU A 137 -22.40 6.59 13.13
C GLU A 137 -22.13 5.70 14.35
N ILE A 138 -21.06 4.92 14.27
CA ILE A 138 -20.47 4.19 15.39
C ILE A 138 -19.18 4.88 15.75
N THR A 139 -19.09 5.42 16.96
CA THR A 139 -17.86 5.99 17.50
C THR A 139 -17.24 5.07 18.54
N GLY A 140 -15.93 5.20 18.74
CA GLY A 140 -15.31 4.54 19.88
C GLY A 140 -13.83 4.88 20.06
N SER A 141 -13.41 4.73 21.30
CA SER A 141 -12.04 5.04 21.71
C SER A 141 -11.04 4.05 21.12
N LEU A 142 -9.95 4.60 20.57
CA LEU A 142 -8.78 3.86 20.10
C LEU A 142 -7.74 3.62 21.21
N ASN A 143 -8.01 3.95 22.46
CA ASN A 143 -7.03 3.72 23.54
C ASN A 143 -6.59 2.25 23.62
N GLY A 144 -5.30 1.97 23.39
CA GLY A 144 -4.74 0.62 23.34
C GLY A 144 -4.96 -0.14 22.02
N SER A 145 -5.41 0.54 20.96
CA SER A 145 -5.53 -0.01 19.61
C SER A 145 -4.18 -0.50 19.08
N SER A 146 -3.10 0.26 19.28
CA SER A 146 -1.75 -0.14 18.85
C SER A 146 -1.34 -1.48 19.46
N SER A 147 -1.51 -1.66 20.77
CA SER A 147 -1.23 -2.94 21.44
C SER A 147 -2.18 -4.06 20.98
N ALA A 148 -3.44 -3.73 20.68
CA ALA A 148 -4.40 -4.69 20.13
C ALA A 148 -4.03 -5.15 18.72
N MET A 149 -3.54 -4.25 17.88
CA MET A 149 -3.05 -4.57 16.54
C MET A 149 -1.80 -5.45 16.62
N LEU A 150 -0.83 -5.15 17.49
CA LEU A 150 0.34 -6.02 17.73
C LEU A 150 -0.09 -7.44 18.16
N MET A 151 -1.06 -7.57 19.07
CA MET A 151 -1.58 -8.88 19.49
C MET A 151 -2.34 -9.60 18.37
N VAL A 152 -2.98 -8.87 17.45
CA VAL A 152 -3.64 -9.42 16.26
C VAL A 152 -2.60 -9.95 15.26
N GLU A 153 -1.49 -9.24 15.05
CA GLU A 153 -0.35 -9.72 14.23
C GLU A 153 0.25 -10.99 14.82
N GLU A 154 0.50 -11.00 16.14
CA GLU A 154 0.98 -12.18 16.85
C GLU A 154 0.01 -13.37 16.68
N CYS A 155 -1.29 -13.12 16.81
CA CYS A 155 -2.33 -14.12 16.59
C CYS A 155 -2.27 -14.70 15.17
N ALA A 156 -2.12 -13.85 14.15
CA ALA A 156 -2.05 -14.28 12.75
C ALA A 156 -0.76 -15.06 12.47
N ALA A 157 0.39 -14.56 12.91
CA ALA A 157 1.69 -15.19 12.75
C ALA A 157 1.76 -16.59 13.38
N ASN A 158 1.06 -16.79 14.51
CA ASN A 158 0.99 -18.08 15.19
C ASN A 158 -0.14 -18.99 14.68
N TYR A 159 -0.88 -18.61 13.62
CA TYR A 159 -2.09 -19.31 13.17
C TYR A 159 -3.06 -19.57 14.34
N ALA A 160 -3.16 -18.58 15.23
CA ALA A 160 -3.93 -18.60 16.47
C ALA A 160 -3.64 -19.77 17.42
N ARG A 161 -2.47 -20.42 17.30
CA ARG A 161 -1.95 -21.31 18.32
C ARG A 161 -1.56 -20.45 19.50
N ALA A 162 -2.38 -20.45 20.55
CA ALA A 162 -2.01 -19.85 21.82
C ALA A 162 -0.66 -20.46 22.24
N ARG A 163 0.29 -19.62 22.71
CA ARG A 163 1.54 -20.12 23.30
C ARG A 163 1.17 -21.15 24.35
N GLY A 164 1.51 -22.41 24.09
CA GLY A 164 1.07 -23.54 24.88
C GLY A 164 1.51 -23.36 26.33
N GLY A 165 0.52 -23.25 27.24
CA GLY A 165 0.73 -23.27 28.68
C GLY A 165 0.78 -21.88 29.31
N GLN A 166 -0.29 -21.54 30.03
CA GLN A 166 -0.35 -20.43 30.99
C GLN A 166 0.00 -19.05 30.43
N MET A 167 -0.94 -18.40 29.75
CA MET A 167 -1.17 -16.99 30.11
C MET A 167 -1.77 -17.00 31.54
N GLY A 168 -0.89 -17.16 32.54
CA GLY A 168 -1.19 -16.67 33.86
C GLY A 168 -1.66 -15.23 33.71
N GLU A 169 -2.73 -14.89 34.42
CA GLU A 169 -3.23 -13.54 34.58
C GLU A 169 -2.06 -12.55 34.52
N MET A 170 -1.95 -11.76 33.44
CA MET A 170 -1.00 -10.65 33.43
C MET A 170 -1.24 -9.88 34.73
N PRO A 171 -0.21 -9.65 35.57
CA PRO A 171 -0.38 -9.14 36.92
C PRO A 171 -1.31 -7.93 36.90
N ARG A 172 -2.45 -8.06 37.59
CA ARG A 172 -3.46 -7.01 37.72
C ARG A 172 -3.05 -5.94 38.73
N ASP A 173 -1.89 -6.08 39.35
CA ASP A 173 -1.44 -5.15 40.36
C ASP A 173 -0.72 -3.97 39.72
N GLY A 174 -1.32 -2.80 39.91
CA GLY A 174 -0.69 -1.51 39.72
C GLY A 174 0.47 -1.29 40.70
N ALA A 175 1.54 -2.06 40.54
CA ALA A 175 2.84 -1.64 41.04
C ALA A 175 3.28 -0.47 40.18
N ALA A 176 3.12 0.74 40.74
CA ALA A 176 3.78 1.93 40.26
C ALA A 176 5.23 1.58 39.90
N MET A 177 5.64 1.86 38.67
CA MET A 177 7.05 2.01 38.37
C MET A 177 7.55 3.12 39.29
N SER A 178 8.22 2.76 40.38
CA SER A 178 8.93 3.73 41.20
C SER A 178 9.97 4.36 40.29
N ASN A 179 9.96 5.68 40.21
CA ASN A 179 11.00 6.49 39.58
C ASN A 179 12.38 5.95 39.95
N ALA A 180 13.06 5.34 38.99
CA ALA A 180 14.50 5.14 39.11
C ALA A 180 15.13 6.55 39.07
N PRO A 181 15.98 6.92 40.04
CA PRO A 181 16.63 8.22 40.05
C PRO A 181 17.54 8.33 38.81
N MET A 182 17.31 9.37 38.00
CA MET A 182 18.22 9.73 36.94
C MET A 182 19.61 10.03 37.53
N PRO A 183 20.72 9.51 36.98
CA PRO A 183 22.05 9.93 37.38
C PRO A 183 22.24 11.41 36.98
N ASN A 184 22.63 12.21 37.97
CA ASN A 184 22.96 13.63 37.83
C ASN A 184 23.97 13.84 36.69
N ALA A 185 23.59 14.63 35.68
CA ALA A 185 24.52 15.23 34.74
C ALA A 185 25.21 16.44 35.42
N PRO A 186 26.54 16.63 35.27
CA PRO A 186 27.24 17.78 35.82
C PRO A 186 26.87 19.05 35.04
N MET A 187 26.17 19.97 35.72
CA MET A 187 26.02 21.36 35.26
C MET A 187 27.27 22.16 35.66
N SER A 188 28.13 22.44 34.69
CA SER A 188 29.08 23.56 34.76
C SER A 188 29.07 24.29 33.42
N GLY A 189 28.36 25.41 33.38
CA GLY A 189 28.34 26.35 32.27
C GLY A 189 27.64 27.62 32.70
N GLU A 190 28.41 28.68 32.91
CA GLU A 190 27.99 30.00 33.37
C GLU A 190 26.94 30.65 32.45
N PRO A 191 26.01 31.47 33.00
CA PRO A 191 25.09 32.24 32.19
C PRO A 191 25.79 33.51 31.66
N ARG A 192 25.89 33.62 30.33
CA ARG A 192 26.15 34.90 29.66
C ARG A 192 24.86 35.71 29.59
N GLU A 193 24.88 36.88 30.23
CA GLU A 193 23.89 37.93 30.08
C GLU A 193 23.83 38.39 28.61
N PHE A 194 22.65 38.31 28.00
CA PHE A 194 22.28 39.10 26.84
C PHE A 194 21.07 39.96 27.21
N GLY A 195 21.35 41.23 27.50
CA GLY A 195 20.33 42.26 27.64
C GLY A 195 19.85 42.74 26.27
N GLY A 196 18.53 42.73 26.07
CA GLY A 196 17.85 43.37 24.94
C GLY A 196 16.41 43.72 25.35
N PRO A 197 15.91 44.94 25.04
CA PRO A 197 14.65 45.44 25.57
C PRO A 197 13.42 44.82 24.88
N ALA A 198 12.40 44.56 25.69
CA ALA A 198 11.09 44.05 25.28
C ALA A 198 10.33 45.04 24.37
N PRO A 199 9.66 44.57 23.31
CA PRO A 199 8.70 45.41 22.59
C PRO A 199 7.34 45.48 23.33
N ASP A 200 6.81 46.69 23.29
CA ASP A 200 5.49 47.17 23.72
C ASP A 200 4.34 46.27 23.27
N ALA A 201 3.51 45.85 24.23
CA ALA A 201 2.24 45.19 24.00
C ALA A 201 1.10 46.19 24.28
N SER A 202 0.67 46.88 23.23
CA SER A 202 -0.56 47.66 23.23
C SER A 202 -1.37 47.42 21.96
N GLY A 203 -2.59 46.89 22.17
CA GLY A 203 -3.71 47.05 21.25
C GLY A 203 -4.07 45.84 20.39
N TYR A 204 -4.94 44.96 20.91
CA TYR A 204 -6.13 44.49 20.19
C TYR A 204 -7.18 44.11 21.24
N ARG A 205 -8.30 44.83 21.21
CA ARG A 205 -9.46 44.67 22.09
C ARG A 205 -10.62 44.35 21.15
N ASP A 206 -10.93 43.06 20.99
CA ASP A 206 -12.12 42.61 20.28
C ASP A 206 -13.15 42.14 21.31
N GLU A 207 -14.37 42.69 21.17
CA GLU A 207 -15.53 42.47 22.02
C GLU A 207 -16.12 41.06 21.82
N PRO A 208 -16.65 40.39 22.86
CA PRO A 208 -17.44 39.19 22.69
C PRO A 208 -18.90 39.53 22.41
N GLY A 209 -19.41 39.04 21.27
CA GLY A 209 -20.84 39.07 20.95
C GLY A 209 -21.61 38.00 21.71
N ASP A 210 -22.70 38.43 22.36
CA ASP A 210 -23.72 37.61 23.00
C ASP A 210 -24.47 36.73 21.97
N TYR A 211 -24.47 35.42 22.18
CA TYR A 211 -25.51 34.51 21.69
C TYR A 211 -26.21 33.88 22.91
N GLN A 212 -27.43 34.32 23.16
CA GLN A 212 -28.37 33.66 24.07
C GLN A 212 -29.14 32.61 23.25
N ASP A 213 -28.93 31.33 23.55
CA ASP A 213 -29.83 30.25 23.12
C ASP A 213 -30.64 29.76 24.33
N GLU A 214 -31.95 29.77 24.17
CA GLU A 214 -32.96 29.31 25.13
C GLU A 214 -32.93 27.78 25.31
N PRO A 215 -33.17 27.25 26.52
CA PRO A 215 -33.34 25.80 26.71
C PRO A 215 -34.79 25.38 26.44
N GLY A 216 -34.98 24.54 25.42
CA GLY A 216 -36.22 23.81 25.17
C GLY A 216 -36.37 22.59 26.09
N ASP A 217 -37.40 22.63 26.93
CA ASP A 217 -37.96 21.53 27.72
C ASP A 217 -38.24 20.30 26.83
N TYR A 218 -37.67 19.15 27.18
CA TYR A 218 -38.23 17.85 26.82
C TYR A 218 -38.58 17.09 28.10
N ARG A 219 -39.89 16.91 28.28
CA ARG A 219 -40.53 16.17 29.36
C ARG A 219 -40.16 14.69 29.31
N ASP A 220 -39.92 14.16 30.50
CA ASP A 220 -40.04 12.75 30.84
C ASP A 220 -41.48 12.29 30.64
N ASP A 221 -41.67 11.18 29.92
CA ASP A 221 -42.83 10.32 30.07
C ASP A 221 -42.35 8.88 30.21
N GLU A 222 -42.63 8.35 31.40
CA GLU A 222 -42.40 6.98 31.85
C GLU A 222 -43.30 5.97 31.13
N ALA A 223 -42.77 4.74 31.05
CA ALA A 223 -43.44 3.44 31.19
C ALA A 223 -44.74 3.17 30.42
N ASP A 224 -44.72 2.10 29.61
CA ASP A 224 -45.59 0.94 29.86
C ASP A 224 -45.11 -0.31 29.11
N ASP A 225 -45.00 -1.40 29.87
CA ASP A 225 -44.87 -2.81 29.47
C ASP A 225 -46.26 -3.31 29.04
N PRO A 226 -46.38 -4.22 28.04
CA PRO A 226 -46.80 -5.56 28.46
C PRO A 226 -46.23 -6.73 27.64
N GLN A 227 -45.75 -7.72 28.39
CA GLN A 227 -46.10 -9.15 28.38
C GLN A 227 -46.74 -9.79 27.12
N ASP A 228 -46.13 -10.94 26.78
CA ASP A 228 -46.70 -12.23 26.37
C ASP A 228 -47.53 -12.37 25.09
N GLY A 229 -47.08 -13.27 24.22
CA GLY A 229 -47.86 -13.79 23.09
C GLY A 229 -47.10 -14.78 22.23
N PHE A 230 -46.86 -15.99 22.72
CA PHE A 230 -46.53 -17.14 21.88
C PHE A 230 -47.75 -17.51 21.02
N GLY A 231 -47.57 -17.57 19.71
CA GLY A 231 -48.55 -18.08 18.76
C GLY A 231 -47.85 -18.82 17.62
N GLU A 232 -47.76 -20.14 17.76
CA GLU A 232 -47.60 -21.06 16.63
C GLU A 232 -48.95 -21.17 15.91
N GLU A 233 -49.02 -20.89 14.60
CA GLU A 233 -49.87 -21.64 13.67
C GLU A 233 -49.50 -21.34 12.20
N GLN A 234 -48.87 -22.35 11.60
CA GLN A 234 -48.99 -22.96 10.27
C GLN A 234 -49.39 -22.19 8.98
N PRO A 235 -48.98 -22.75 7.81
CA PRO A 235 -48.86 -22.04 6.54
C PRO A 235 -50.08 -22.27 5.62
N ASP A 236 -50.37 -21.33 4.73
CA ASP A 236 -51.08 -21.69 3.50
C ASP A 236 -51.03 -20.63 2.38
N ARG A 237 -50.98 -21.16 1.15
CA ARG A 237 -51.29 -20.56 -0.17
C ARG A 237 -50.26 -19.56 -0.72
N GLY A 238 -49.73 -19.74 -1.93
CA GLY A 238 -50.38 -20.25 -3.14
C GLY A 238 -50.61 -19.07 -4.06
N GLY A 239 -49.66 -18.83 -4.97
CA GLY A 239 -49.69 -17.73 -5.93
C GLY A 239 -48.86 -18.08 -7.15
N GLN A 240 -49.44 -18.90 -8.02
CA GLN A 240 -49.07 -19.00 -9.42
C GLN A 240 -49.50 -17.69 -10.08
N ASP A 241 -48.59 -17.02 -10.76
CA ASP A 241 -48.96 -16.15 -11.88
C ASP A 241 -48.02 -16.46 -13.04
N SER A 242 -48.59 -17.18 -14.00
CA SER A 242 -48.08 -17.38 -15.34
C SER A 242 -48.81 -16.36 -16.23
N PHE A 243 -48.08 -15.44 -16.84
CA PHE A 243 -48.50 -14.81 -18.07
C PHE A 243 -47.28 -14.78 -19.00
N GLY A 244 -47.38 -15.59 -20.06
CA GLY A 244 -46.57 -15.40 -21.24
C GLY A 244 -47.10 -14.22 -22.04
N ASP A 245 -46.28 -13.72 -22.95
CA ASP A 245 -46.67 -13.53 -24.34
C ASP A 245 -45.41 -13.49 -25.20
N GLU A 246 -45.36 -14.44 -26.13
CA GLU A 246 -44.55 -14.41 -27.34
C GLU A 246 -45.04 -13.26 -28.22
N GLU A 247 -44.17 -12.36 -28.66
CA GLU A 247 -44.27 -11.83 -30.02
C GLU A 247 -42.89 -11.68 -30.65
N ASN A 248 -42.81 -12.30 -31.82
CA ASN A 248 -41.72 -12.36 -32.78
C ASN A 248 -41.87 -11.19 -33.78
N PHE A 249 -40.85 -11.00 -34.63
CA PHE A 249 -40.73 -10.11 -35.80
C PHE A 249 -40.10 -8.72 -35.59
N GLY A 250 -39.03 -8.48 -36.36
CA GLY A 250 -38.56 -7.14 -36.66
C GLY A 250 -37.13 -7.08 -37.18
N ASP A 251 -36.98 -7.24 -38.49
CA ASP A 251 -35.74 -7.14 -39.26
C ASP A 251 -35.01 -5.77 -39.12
N GLN A 252 -33.71 -5.85 -39.40
CA GLN A 252 -32.71 -4.80 -39.71
C GLN A 252 -33.22 -3.51 -40.42
N PRO A 253 -32.51 -2.37 -40.29
CA PRO A 253 -31.40 -2.11 -41.21
C PRO A 253 -30.13 -1.49 -40.61
N GLN A 254 -29.04 -1.83 -41.29
CA GLN A 254 -27.70 -1.25 -41.23
C GLN A 254 -27.73 0.24 -41.60
N ASN A 255 -27.00 1.07 -40.86
CA ASN A 255 -26.68 2.44 -41.26
C ASN A 255 -25.15 2.62 -41.28
N GLU A 256 -24.57 2.51 -42.48
CA GLU A 256 -23.33 3.20 -42.85
C GLU A 256 -23.65 4.67 -43.16
N PRO A 257 -22.70 5.60 -42.97
CA PRO A 257 -22.59 6.74 -43.85
C PRO A 257 -21.29 6.72 -44.62
N ARG A 258 -21.45 6.60 -45.93
CA ARG A 258 -20.48 6.82 -46.99
C ARG A 258 -20.72 8.24 -47.54
N MET A 259 -19.75 9.14 -47.44
CA MET A 259 -19.62 10.36 -48.26
C MET A 259 -18.16 10.41 -48.76
N GLN A 260 -17.88 10.22 -50.06
CA GLN A 260 -17.72 11.27 -51.09
C GLN A 260 -16.75 12.36 -50.61
N ARG A 261 -15.48 12.50 -51.03
CA ARG A 261 -14.80 12.41 -52.34
C ARG A 261 -15.38 13.30 -53.44
N ASP A 262 -15.07 14.58 -53.33
CA ASP A 262 -14.65 15.53 -54.38
C ASP A 262 -13.46 16.31 -53.76
N GLY A 263 -12.37 16.71 -54.39
CA GLY A 263 -12.10 17.04 -55.79
C GLY A 263 -11.35 18.39 -55.79
N ASN A 264 -10.14 18.43 -56.37
CA ASN A 264 -9.35 19.61 -56.73
C ASN A 264 -8.79 20.55 -55.65
N ASN A 265 -7.45 20.58 -55.51
CA ASN A 265 -6.72 21.78 -55.94
C ASN A 265 -5.27 21.47 -56.35
N SER A 266 -4.95 21.82 -57.58
CA SER A 266 -3.63 21.73 -58.19
C SER A 266 -2.83 23.01 -57.88
N GLY A 267 -1.77 22.88 -57.10
CA GLY A 267 -0.75 23.92 -56.91
C GLY A 267 0.62 23.35 -57.22
N ARG A 268 1.06 23.52 -58.48
CA ARG A 268 2.43 23.26 -58.93
C ARG A 268 3.37 24.22 -58.20
N ASP A 269 4.33 23.68 -57.45
CA ASP A 269 5.63 24.32 -57.27
C ASP A 269 6.75 23.31 -57.49
N LYS A 270 7.69 23.74 -58.34
CA LYS A 270 8.83 22.99 -58.86
C LYS A 270 9.83 22.66 -57.73
N PRO A 271 10.42 21.45 -57.67
CA PRO A 271 11.68 21.26 -56.98
C PRO A 271 12.84 21.58 -57.93
N THR A 272 13.54 22.67 -57.64
CA THR A 272 14.87 22.96 -58.18
C THR A 272 15.84 21.88 -57.71
N ALA A 273 16.51 21.23 -58.67
CA ALA A 273 17.59 20.28 -58.42
C ALA A 273 18.80 20.99 -57.80
N ALA A 274 18.93 20.91 -56.48
CA ALA A 274 20.15 21.27 -55.77
C ALA A 274 21.05 20.04 -55.62
N ARG A 275 22.20 20.15 -56.28
CA ARG A 275 23.31 19.21 -56.39
C ARG A 275 23.97 18.99 -55.02
N ASN A 276 23.51 18.00 -54.24
CA ASN A 276 24.18 17.58 -53.02
C ASN A 276 25.44 16.77 -53.36
N LYS A 277 26.61 17.38 -53.11
CA LYS A 277 27.90 16.68 -53.06
C LYS A 277 27.89 15.62 -51.95
N PRO A 278 28.52 14.46 -52.14
CA PRO A 278 28.71 13.50 -51.06
C PRO A 278 29.54 14.14 -49.95
N ARG A 279 28.91 14.37 -48.79
CA ARG A 279 29.58 14.77 -47.56
C ARG A 279 30.32 13.54 -47.05
N LYS A 280 31.65 13.62 -47.10
CA LYS A 280 32.59 12.65 -46.54
C LYS A 280 32.15 12.30 -45.12
N GLU A 281 31.76 11.03 -44.90
CA GLU A 281 31.47 10.49 -43.57
C GLU A 281 32.66 10.79 -42.66
N ALA A 282 32.41 11.64 -41.66
CA ALA A 282 33.34 11.86 -40.59
C ALA A 282 33.36 10.57 -39.76
N GLN A 283 34.52 9.91 -39.74
CA GLN A 283 34.79 8.79 -38.86
C GLN A 283 34.38 9.17 -37.42
N PRO A 284 33.72 8.27 -36.67
CA PRO A 284 33.42 8.51 -35.27
C PRO A 284 34.73 8.82 -34.54
N ARG A 285 34.80 9.99 -33.90
CA ARG A 285 35.90 10.32 -33.01
C ARG A 285 35.93 9.24 -31.92
N PRO A 286 37.12 8.68 -31.59
CA PRO A 286 37.22 7.78 -30.46
C PRO A 286 36.68 8.50 -29.22
N GLU A 287 35.66 7.89 -28.64
CA GLU A 287 35.06 8.29 -27.37
C GLU A 287 36.18 8.26 -26.34
N THR A 288 36.64 9.44 -25.93
CA THR A 288 37.68 9.59 -24.92
C THR A 288 37.15 8.93 -23.65
N ALA A 289 37.69 7.77 -23.29
CA ALA A 289 37.36 7.08 -22.05
C ALA A 289 37.42 8.10 -20.91
N ALA A 290 36.26 8.42 -20.33
CA ALA A 290 36.16 9.32 -19.20
C ALA A 290 37.09 8.78 -18.11
N ALA A 291 38.06 9.59 -17.69
CA ALA A 291 38.93 9.25 -16.58
C ALA A 291 38.03 8.93 -15.38
N ALA A 292 38.12 7.70 -14.87
CA ALA A 292 37.40 7.29 -13.69
C ALA A 292 37.91 8.16 -12.53
N ASN A 293 37.10 9.15 -12.12
CA ASN A 293 37.35 9.93 -10.92
C ASN A 293 37.35 8.93 -9.76
N THR A 294 38.54 8.60 -9.28
CA THR A 294 38.71 7.63 -8.21
C THR A 294 38.31 8.33 -6.92
N ALA A 295 37.21 7.90 -6.31
CA ALA A 295 36.76 8.45 -5.04
C ALA A 295 37.87 8.31 -3.98
N PRO A 296 38.01 9.29 -3.07
CA PRO A 296 39.01 9.22 -2.02
C PRO A 296 38.82 7.96 -1.16
N THR A 297 39.91 7.21 -0.97
CA THR A 297 39.94 6.00 -0.13
C THR A 297 39.51 6.34 1.30
N ALA A 298 38.69 5.48 1.92
CA ALA A 298 38.10 5.67 3.25
C ALA A 298 39.03 6.41 4.23
N GLY A 299 38.63 7.64 4.58
CA GLY A 299 39.39 8.55 5.42
C GLY A 299 39.40 8.16 6.90
N SER A 300 40.02 9.01 7.70
CA SER A 300 40.10 8.92 9.17
C SER A 300 38.79 8.50 9.84
N ALA A 301 38.90 7.79 10.97
CA ALA A 301 37.76 7.37 11.79
C ALA A 301 36.77 8.51 12.03
N CYS A 302 35.47 8.20 11.99
CA CYS A 302 34.42 9.17 12.20
C CYS A 302 34.39 9.69 13.64
N GLU A 303 33.87 10.90 13.81
CA GLU A 303 33.54 11.40 15.14
C GLU A 303 32.58 10.42 15.84
N GLY A 304 32.75 10.24 17.15
CA GLY A 304 31.99 9.26 17.91
C GLY A 304 32.40 7.79 17.67
N GLY A 305 33.44 7.53 16.87
CA GLY A 305 33.95 6.17 16.63
C GLY A 305 33.12 5.35 15.65
N GLU A 306 32.24 5.99 14.88
CA GLU A 306 31.51 5.32 13.80
C GLU A 306 32.48 4.82 12.72
N GLN A 307 32.14 3.72 12.06
CA GLN A 307 32.89 3.27 10.89
C GLN A 307 32.41 4.06 9.67
N PRO A 308 33.32 4.64 8.87
CA PRO A 308 32.96 5.25 7.60
C PRO A 308 32.24 4.25 6.69
N LEU A 309 31.33 4.75 5.86
CA LEU A 309 30.65 3.98 4.84
C LEU A 309 31.67 3.44 3.80
N PRO A 310 31.56 2.18 3.36
CA PRO A 310 32.64 1.47 2.69
C PRO A 310 32.97 1.94 1.25
N VAL A 311 31.98 2.47 0.54
CA VAL A 311 32.05 2.99 -0.83
C VAL A 311 32.36 4.48 -0.82
N THR A 312 31.63 5.27 -0.02
CA THR A 312 31.74 6.74 -0.06
C THR A 312 32.77 7.31 0.90
N GLY A 313 33.15 6.57 1.95
CA GLY A 313 34.01 7.04 3.03
C GLY A 313 33.36 8.10 3.93
N LEU A 314 32.05 8.34 3.78
CA LEU A 314 31.28 9.28 4.59
C LEU A 314 30.99 8.71 5.97
N CYS A 315 30.86 9.56 6.98
CA CYS A 315 30.39 9.11 8.27
C CYS A 315 28.88 8.90 8.25
N PRO A 316 28.34 7.82 8.85
CA PRO A 316 26.90 7.54 8.83
C PRO A 316 26.05 8.72 9.32
N SER A 317 26.44 9.37 10.41
CA SER A 317 25.78 10.57 10.93
C SER A 317 25.79 11.75 9.95
N GLU A 318 26.95 12.09 9.39
CA GLU A 318 27.08 13.15 8.37
C GLU A 318 26.25 12.84 7.12
N ALA A 319 26.27 11.60 6.66
CA ALA A 319 25.55 11.18 5.46
C ALA A 319 24.04 11.16 5.69
N GLN A 320 23.60 10.80 6.90
CA GLN A 320 22.19 10.90 7.29
C GLN A 320 21.74 12.35 7.25
N GLU A 321 22.45 13.26 7.92
CA GLU A 321 22.08 14.68 7.97
C GLU A 321 22.14 15.35 6.59
N GLY A 322 23.19 15.06 5.81
CA GLY A 322 23.42 15.70 4.52
C GLY A 322 22.54 15.18 3.38
N PHE A 323 22.15 13.91 3.39
CA PHE A 323 21.47 13.28 2.26
C PHE A 323 20.11 12.65 2.58
N LEU A 324 19.89 12.19 3.81
CA LEU A 324 18.70 11.44 4.20
C LEU A 324 17.85 12.29 5.16
N SER A 325 16.94 13.09 4.61
CA SER A 325 16.08 13.97 5.40
C SER A 325 15.37 13.18 6.53
N ALA A 326 15.72 13.47 7.79
CA ALA A 326 15.23 12.78 8.98
C ALA A 326 13.74 13.05 9.30
N GLY A 327 13.08 13.92 8.53
CA GLY A 327 11.81 14.54 8.89
C GLY A 327 10.58 13.63 8.83
N ASP A 328 10.56 12.65 7.93
CA ASP A 328 9.36 11.84 7.66
C ASP A 328 9.69 10.36 7.55
N ASN A 329 10.42 9.80 8.52
CA ASN A 329 10.51 8.35 8.67
C ASN A 329 9.11 7.81 9.03
N ARG A 330 8.30 7.56 8.00
CA ARG A 330 6.94 7.03 8.12
C ARG A 330 6.95 5.59 8.61
N TYR A 331 8.06 4.87 8.39
CA TYR A 331 8.19 3.49 8.81
C TYR A 331 9.11 3.39 10.03
N LEU A 332 8.64 2.62 11.01
CA LEU A 332 9.43 2.27 12.19
C LEU A 332 10.16 0.96 11.91
N PRO A 333 11.42 0.82 12.33
CA PRO A 333 12.10 -0.45 12.21
C PRO A 333 11.40 -1.49 13.09
N MET A 334 11.59 -2.78 12.80
CA MET A 334 11.05 -3.85 13.65
C MET A 334 11.45 -3.66 15.12
N PRO A 335 10.63 -4.13 16.08
CA PRO A 335 11.01 -4.14 17.49
C PRO A 335 12.37 -4.81 17.71
N GLY A 336 13.31 -4.07 18.30
CA GLY A 336 14.69 -4.54 18.54
C GLY A 336 15.67 -4.25 17.41
N CYS A 337 15.25 -3.56 16.36
CA CYS A 337 16.08 -3.04 15.29
C CYS A 337 16.14 -1.51 15.34
N LYS A 338 17.10 -0.92 14.62
CA LYS A 338 17.22 0.53 14.44
C LYS A 338 17.49 0.86 12.98
N TRP A 339 17.06 2.03 12.52
CA TRP A 339 17.50 2.55 11.24
C TRP A 339 18.98 2.96 11.31
N VAL A 340 19.77 2.55 10.32
CA VAL A 340 21.16 2.96 10.12
C VAL A 340 21.37 3.35 8.65
N VAL A 341 22.31 4.26 8.38
CA VAL A 341 22.69 4.58 7.01
C VAL A 341 23.43 3.40 6.39
N ASN A 342 23.08 3.08 5.15
CA ASN A 342 23.74 2.09 4.33
C ASN A 342 23.82 2.57 2.88
N GLU A 343 24.65 1.91 2.08
CA GLU A 343 24.88 2.30 0.69
C GLU A 343 25.11 1.11 -0.23
N THR A 344 24.85 1.34 -1.52
CA THR A 344 25.02 0.36 -2.58
C THR A 344 25.68 1.05 -3.78
N GLU A 345 26.84 0.56 -4.18
CA GLU A 345 27.52 1.03 -5.38
C GLU A 345 26.69 0.70 -6.64
N MET A 346 26.56 1.69 -7.52
CA MET A 346 25.87 1.59 -8.80
C MET A 346 26.86 1.74 -9.96
N HIS A 347 26.38 1.55 -11.19
CA HIS A 347 27.21 1.76 -12.37
C HIS A 347 27.66 3.23 -12.49
N GLY A 348 28.85 3.47 -13.06
CA GLY A 348 29.36 4.81 -13.33
C GLY A 348 29.90 5.57 -12.10
N GLY A 349 30.16 4.88 -10.99
CA GLY A 349 30.66 5.49 -9.76
C GLY A 349 29.60 6.25 -8.96
N GLU A 350 28.32 6.02 -9.30
CA GLU A 350 27.19 6.52 -8.52
C GLU A 350 26.92 5.60 -7.32
N VAL A 351 26.31 6.14 -6.28
CA VAL A 351 26.00 5.40 -5.05
C VAL A 351 24.55 5.63 -4.66
N LEU A 352 23.82 4.56 -4.40
CA LEU A 352 22.51 4.61 -3.78
C LEU A 352 22.67 4.62 -2.26
N ILE A 353 22.30 5.71 -1.59
CA ILE A 353 22.32 5.83 -0.14
C ILE A 353 20.90 5.74 0.43
N TYR A 354 20.75 5.06 1.57
CA TYR A 354 19.44 4.74 2.17
C TYR A 354 19.54 4.43 3.66
N LEU A 355 18.40 4.43 4.35
CA LEU A 355 18.26 3.88 5.69
C LEU A 355 17.88 2.40 5.61
N ALA A 356 18.67 1.57 6.29
CA ALA A 356 18.48 0.14 6.41
C ALA A 356 18.24 -0.24 7.87
N SER A 357 17.47 -1.30 8.08
CA SER A 357 17.22 -1.85 9.40
C SER A 357 18.42 -2.64 9.86
N SER A 358 18.94 -2.31 11.05
CA SER A 358 20.02 -3.02 11.72
C SER A 358 19.47 -3.69 12.97
N CYS A 359 19.46 -5.02 12.94
CA CYS A 359 18.99 -5.91 13.99
C CYS A 359 20.17 -6.73 14.55
N LYS A 360 19.92 -7.55 15.58
CA LYS A 360 20.95 -8.48 16.10
C LYS A 360 21.45 -9.49 15.06
N THR A 361 20.63 -9.81 14.07
CA THR A 361 20.92 -10.78 13.00
C THR A 361 21.76 -10.21 11.87
N GLY A 362 21.83 -8.87 11.75
CA GLY A 362 22.53 -8.20 10.67
C GLY A 362 21.87 -6.87 10.31
N THR A 363 22.44 -6.25 9.28
CA THR A 363 21.88 -5.04 8.65
C THR A 363 21.40 -5.40 7.27
N ALA A 364 20.16 -5.02 6.93
CA ALA A 364 19.60 -5.21 5.60
C ALA A 364 20.47 -4.48 4.55
N LYS A 365 20.67 -5.13 3.40
CA LYS A 365 21.47 -4.57 2.31
C LYS A 365 20.71 -4.62 1.01
N LEU A 366 20.92 -3.61 0.19
CA LEU A 366 20.46 -3.58 -1.18
C LEU A 366 21.59 -4.01 -2.12
N GLU A 367 21.30 -4.97 -3.01
CA GLU A 367 22.24 -5.48 -4.01
C GLU A 367 21.86 -4.96 -5.39
N PHE A 368 22.78 -4.23 -6.03
CA PHE A 368 22.58 -3.71 -7.39
C PHE A 368 22.95 -4.75 -8.44
N ALA A 369 22.04 -5.01 -9.37
CA ALA A 369 22.29 -5.81 -10.55
C ALA A 369 21.94 -5.00 -11.82
N PRO A 370 22.92 -4.69 -12.68
CA PRO A 370 22.68 -3.98 -13.92
C PRO A 370 21.94 -4.87 -14.92
N GLY A 371 21.06 -4.28 -15.72
CA GLY A 371 20.40 -4.90 -16.87
C GLY A 371 20.47 -4.00 -18.10
N ALA A 372 19.99 -4.49 -19.23
CA ALA A 372 20.16 -3.80 -20.52
C ALA A 372 19.37 -2.49 -20.64
N LYS A 373 18.19 -2.42 -20.03
CA LYS A 373 17.31 -1.22 -20.02
C LYS A 373 16.83 -0.84 -18.62
N THR A 374 16.98 -1.76 -17.68
CA THR A 374 16.58 -1.62 -16.29
C THR A 374 17.73 -2.07 -15.43
N PHE A 375 17.72 -1.73 -14.16
CA PHE A 375 18.55 -2.37 -13.17
C PHE A 375 17.67 -2.80 -12.00
N SER A 376 18.07 -3.83 -11.27
CA SER A 376 17.35 -4.26 -10.07
C SER A 376 18.18 -4.01 -8.84
N VAL A 377 17.50 -3.58 -7.79
CA VAL A 377 18.07 -3.43 -6.46
C VAL A 377 17.23 -4.27 -5.51
N LYS A 378 17.83 -5.30 -4.91
CA LYS A 378 17.11 -6.26 -4.07
C LYS A 378 17.63 -6.27 -2.65
N SER A 379 16.73 -6.37 -1.68
CA SER A 379 17.14 -6.62 -0.30
C SER A 379 17.76 -8.01 -0.16
N SER A 380 18.78 -8.14 0.69
CA SER A 380 19.39 -9.41 1.08
C SER A 380 18.38 -10.40 1.65
N ASP A 381 17.29 -9.89 2.23
CA ASP A 381 16.21 -10.70 2.80
C ASP A 381 15.12 -11.04 1.77
N GLY A 382 15.22 -10.50 0.54
CA GLY A 382 14.34 -10.79 -0.59
C GLY A 382 12.95 -10.14 -0.52
N ASP A 383 12.71 -9.31 0.50
CA ASP A 383 11.44 -8.64 0.79
C ASP A 383 11.24 -7.35 -0.02
N VAL A 384 12.32 -6.64 -0.34
CA VAL A 384 12.30 -5.44 -1.19
C VAL A 384 12.82 -5.79 -2.59
N ASP A 385 12.03 -5.46 -3.61
CA ASP A 385 12.43 -5.55 -5.01
C ASP A 385 12.20 -4.20 -5.70
N ILE A 386 13.30 -3.54 -6.08
CA ILE A 386 13.28 -2.24 -6.72
C ILE A 386 13.78 -2.42 -8.15
N THR A 387 13.01 -1.94 -9.12
CA THR A 387 13.45 -1.83 -10.51
C THR A 387 13.69 -0.36 -10.84
N GLY A 388 14.90 -0.03 -11.27
CA GLY A 388 15.25 1.30 -11.76
C GLY A 388 15.34 1.36 -13.28
N ILE A 389 14.98 2.51 -13.84
CA ILE A 389 15.15 2.87 -15.25
C ILE A 389 15.82 4.23 -15.34
N THR A 390 16.61 4.48 -16.39
CA THR A 390 17.06 5.83 -16.71
C THR A 390 15.88 6.65 -17.24
N VAL A 391 15.76 7.89 -16.82
CA VAL A 391 14.72 8.80 -17.32
C VAL A 391 15.32 10.04 -17.96
N ASP A 392 14.58 10.68 -18.86
CA ASP A 392 14.92 12.01 -19.33
C ASP A 392 14.74 13.01 -18.18
N SER A 393 15.80 13.73 -17.81
CA SER A 393 15.74 14.78 -16.81
C SER A 393 14.74 15.90 -17.10
N ALA A 394 14.36 16.10 -18.37
CA ALA A 394 13.34 17.08 -18.76
C ALA A 394 11.91 16.55 -18.64
N ASP A 395 11.73 15.23 -18.63
CA ASP A 395 10.43 14.56 -18.58
C ASP A 395 10.54 13.18 -17.90
N GLY A 396 10.85 13.21 -16.61
CA GLY A 396 11.05 12.00 -15.82
C GLY A 396 9.78 11.15 -15.74
N LEU A 397 8.64 11.80 -15.51
CA LEU A 397 7.33 11.15 -15.43
C LEU A 397 6.88 10.58 -16.77
N GLY A 398 7.05 11.30 -17.88
CA GLY A 398 6.74 10.78 -19.21
C GLY A 398 7.60 9.56 -19.57
N SER A 399 8.88 9.56 -19.15
CA SER A 399 9.78 8.41 -19.29
C SER A 399 9.28 7.19 -18.50
N ILE A 400 8.87 7.38 -17.24
CA ILE A 400 8.29 6.31 -16.40
C ILE A 400 7.00 5.77 -17.01
N GLU A 401 6.10 6.67 -17.42
CA GLU A 401 4.81 6.27 -17.99
C GLU A 401 5.01 5.49 -19.30
N SER A 402 5.87 5.98 -20.19
CA SER A 402 6.20 5.30 -21.44
C SER A 402 6.78 3.91 -21.17
N PHE A 403 7.72 3.78 -20.23
CA PHE A 403 8.29 2.48 -19.87
C PHE A 403 7.22 1.52 -19.32
N ALA A 404 6.36 1.99 -18.41
CA ALA A 404 5.31 1.16 -17.82
C ALA A 404 4.26 0.74 -18.86
N ARG A 405 3.92 1.63 -19.80
CA ARG A 405 3.05 1.33 -20.95
C ARG A 405 3.69 0.32 -21.91
N ASP A 406 4.97 0.46 -22.22
CA ASP A 406 5.66 -0.51 -23.08
C ASP A 406 5.66 -1.91 -22.47
N ALA A 407 5.82 -2.00 -21.14
CA ALA A 407 5.78 -3.27 -20.42
C ALA A 407 4.38 -3.93 -20.37
N LEU A 408 3.31 -3.17 -20.63
CA LEU A 408 1.95 -3.73 -20.79
C LEU A 408 1.77 -4.49 -22.10
N GLY A 409 2.57 -4.17 -23.13
CA GLY A 409 2.40 -4.72 -24.48
C GLY A 409 1.04 -4.37 -25.09
N ALA A 410 0.53 -5.24 -25.96
CA ALA A 410 -0.75 -5.05 -26.67
C ALA A 410 -2.00 -5.32 -25.79
N SER A 411 -1.93 -5.06 -24.48
CA SER A 411 -3.08 -5.22 -23.59
C SER A 411 -4.21 -4.26 -23.96
N ILE A 412 -5.44 -4.77 -24.02
CA ILE A 412 -6.66 -4.01 -24.34
C ILE A 412 -6.86 -2.81 -23.39
N LYS A 413 -6.21 -2.83 -22.22
CA LYS A 413 -6.33 -1.79 -21.19
C LYS A 413 -5.18 -0.79 -21.18
N ALA A 414 -4.23 -0.86 -22.11
CA ALA A 414 -3.06 0.01 -22.11
C ALA A 414 -3.44 1.50 -22.09
N ASP A 415 -4.43 1.89 -22.90
CA ASP A 415 -4.89 3.29 -22.99
C ASP A 415 -5.59 3.79 -21.72
N ALA A 416 -6.10 2.88 -20.88
CA ALA A 416 -6.81 3.22 -19.64
C ALA A 416 -5.87 3.33 -18.42
N CYS A 417 -4.64 2.85 -18.55
CA CYS A 417 -3.61 2.96 -17.52
C CYS A 417 -2.85 4.28 -17.65
N GLY A 418 -2.44 4.89 -16.54
CA GLY A 418 -1.62 6.10 -16.52
C GLY A 418 -0.97 6.32 -15.16
N LEU A 419 0.01 7.22 -15.09
CA LEU A 419 0.57 7.62 -13.80
C LEU A 419 -0.41 8.50 -13.02
N ARG A 420 -0.51 8.24 -11.72
CA ARG A 420 -1.31 9.02 -10.77
C ARG A 420 -0.46 9.34 -9.55
N ASP A 421 -0.58 10.57 -9.08
CA ASP A 421 0.12 11.04 -7.88
C ASP A 421 -0.38 10.32 -6.61
N GLN A 422 0.54 10.07 -5.68
CA GLN A 422 0.31 9.46 -4.38
C GLN A 422 1.27 10.06 -3.34
N ASP A 423 0.89 10.06 -2.06
CA ASP A 423 1.61 10.70 -0.94
C ASP A 423 3.16 10.58 -0.92
N ASP A 424 3.77 9.52 -1.49
CA ASP A 424 5.24 9.28 -1.53
C ASP A 424 5.79 8.99 -2.94
N GLY A 425 5.04 9.29 -4.01
CA GLY A 425 5.45 9.03 -5.38
C GLY A 425 4.27 8.90 -6.34
N TYR A 426 4.34 7.94 -7.25
CA TYR A 426 3.34 7.75 -8.29
C TYR A 426 2.89 6.30 -8.36
N ILE A 427 1.67 6.05 -8.78
CA ILE A 427 1.21 4.71 -9.14
C ILE A 427 0.81 4.67 -10.60
N PHE A 428 1.19 3.59 -11.28
CA PHE A 428 0.72 3.33 -12.63
C PHE A 428 -0.52 2.45 -12.55
N ASP A 429 -1.69 3.04 -12.77
CA ASP A 429 -2.96 2.36 -12.53
C ASP A 429 -4.07 2.91 -13.45
N LEU A 430 -5.23 2.28 -13.42
CA LEU A 430 -6.41 2.74 -14.14
C LEU A 430 -6.81 4.14 -13.65
N SER A 431 -7.40 4.94 -14.54
CA SER A 431 -8.02 6.21 -14.15
C SER A 431 -9.10 5.99 -13.08
N LYS A 432 -9.39 7.02 -12.29
CA LYS A 432 -10.42 6.93 -11.24
C LYS A 432 -11.79 6.57 -11.83
N GLU A 433 -12.13 7.16 -12.97
CA GLU A 433 -13.37 6.93 -13.70
C GLU A 433 -13.48 5.47 -14.16
N GLU A 434 -12.38 4.91 -14.65
CA GLU A 434 -12.32 3.53 -15.10
C GLU A 434 -12.42 2.55 -13.92
N VAL A 435 -11.74 2.83 -12.81
CA VAL A 435 -11.90 2.06 -11.57
C VAL A 435 -13.35 2.09 -11.11
N GLU A 436 -14.00 3.25 -11.11
CA GLU A 436 -15.42 3.38 -10.73
C GLU A 436 -16.36 2.64 -11.70
N ARG A 437 -16.05 2.65 -13.01
CA ARG A 437 -16.80 1.91 -14.03
C ARG A 437 -16.71 0.40 -13.79
N ILE A 438 -15.51 -0.13 -13.57
CA ILE A 438 -15.30 -1.56 -13.32
C ILE A 438 -15.85 -1.97 -11.95
N ALA A 439 -15.70 -1.13 -10.92
CA ALA A 439 -16.22 -1.42 -9.58
C ALA A 439 -17.75 -1.57 -9.56
N LYS A 440 -18.46 -0.85 -10.43
CA LYS A 440 -19.92 -1.01 -10.63
C LYS A 440 -20.29 -2.35 -11.28
N ALA A 441 -19.36 -2.98 -12.01
CA ALA A 441 -19.58 -4.27 -12.65
C ALA A 441 -19.35 -5.48 -11.71
N GLU A 442 -19.27 -5.26 -10.38
CA GLU A 442 -19.09 -6.27 -9.31
C GLU A 442 -17.80 -7.13 -9.35
N GLU A 443 -16.97 -7.05 -10.40
CA GLU A 443 -15.82 -7.95 -10.62
C GLU A 443 -14.44 -7.35 -10.29
N TYR A 444 -14.36 -6.18 -9.65
CA TYR A 444 -13.07 -5.55 -9.34
C TYR A 444 -12.38 -6.17 -8.11
N TYR A 445 -11.45 -7.08 -8.36
CA TYR A 445 -10.39 -7.45 -7.42
C TYR A 445 -9.20 -6.51 -7.70
N GLY A 446 -8.96 -5.57 -6.79
CA GLY A 446 -7.96 -4.51 -7.01
C GLY A 446 -6.54 -5.05 -7.16
N GLY A 447 -5.75 -4.36 -7.99
CA GLY A 447 -4.34 -4.65 -8.24
C GLY A 447 -4.09 -5.32 -9.60
N GLY A 448 -3.05 -4.90 -10.32
CA GLY A 448 -2.49 -5.63 -11.46
C GLY A 448 -3.13 -5.39 -12.84
N ASN A 449 -4.09 -4.47 -12.98
CA ASN A 449 -4.67 -4.17 -14.30
C ASN A 449 -3.68 -3.47 -15.25
N CYS A 450 -2.69 -2.78 -14.69
CA CYS A 450 -1.72 -1.98 -15.43
C CYS A 450 -0.33 -2.66 -15.50
N GLY A 451 -0.32 -3.99 -15.53
CA GLY A 451 0.86 -4.77 -15.86
C GLY A 451 1.84 -4.95 -14.70
N PRO A 452 3.05 -5.44 -14.98
CA PRO A 452 4.03 -5.80 -13.95
C PRO A 452 4.54 -4.61 -13.12
N TYR A 453 4.48 -3.42 -13.70
CA TYR A 453 4.86 -2.15 -13.06
C TYR A 453 3.65 -1.30 -12.65
N GLY A 454 2.46 -1.90 -12.68
CA GLY A 454 1.23 -1.28 -12.22
C GLY A 454 1.02 -1.44 -10.73
N TYR A 455 0.11 -0.62 -10.17
CA TYR A 455 -0.28 -0.74 -8.76
C TYR A 455 -0.83 -2.14 -8.46
N ASN A 456 -0.23 -2.85 -7.50
CA ASN A 456 -0.65 -4.19 -7.10
C ASN A 456 -1.37 -4.23 -5.73
N GLY A 457 -1.51 -3.09 -5.05
CA GLY A 457 -2.11 -3.04 -3.71
C GLY A 457 -1.14 -3.27 -2.55
N ASP A 458 0.07 -3.76 -2.82
CA ASP A 458 1.09 -4.10 -1.81
C ASP A 458 2.10 -2.95 -1.64
N GLY A 459 1.64 -1.71 -1.81
CA GLY A 459 2.50 -0.52 -1.74
C GLY A 459 3.55 -0.42 -2.84
N SER A 460 3.35 -1.09 -3.98
CA SER A 460 4.11 -0.82 -5.19
C SER A 460 3.90 0.63 -5.64
N HIS A 461 4.97 1.37 -5.88
CA HIS A 461 4.89 2.74 -6.39
C HIS A 461 6.18 3.11 -7.14
N TRP A 462 6.07 4.15 -7.95
CA TRP A 462 7.14 4.79 -8.69
C TRP A 462 7.65 6.01 -7.92
N ARG A 463 8.95 6.28 -8.00
CA ARG A 463 9.56 7.55 -7.58
C ARG A 463 10.50 8.03 -8.68
N ASP A 464 10.64 9.35 -8.82
CA ASP A 464 11.55 9.97 -9.77
C ASP A 464 12.64 10.72 -8.98
N PHE A 465 13.88 10.24 -9.03
CA PHE A 465 15.04 10.89 -8.41
C PHE A 465 16.36 10.40 -8.99
N GLY A 466 17.38 11.27 -9.02
CA GLY A 466 18.72 10.87 -9.47
C GLY A 466 18.85 10.73 -10.98
N GLY A 467 17.92 11.29 -11.76
CA GLY A 467 17.79 10.98 -13.18
C GLY A 467 17.33 9.53 -13.45
N TYR A 468 16.63 8.93 -12.49
CA TYR A 468 16.08 7.58 -12.60
C TYR A 468 14.61 7.51 -12.15
N GLY A 469 13.87 6.64 -12.83
CA GLY A 469 12.56 6.18 -12.40
C GLY A 469 12.69 4.89 -11.61
N TRP A 470 12.20 4.89 -10.37
CA TRP A 470 12.34 3.78 -9.43
C TRP A 470 10.99 3.16 -9.14
N TYR A 471 10.72 1.98 -9.70
CA TYR A 471 9.59 1.17 -9.31
C TYR A 471 9.95 0.35 -8.07
N ILE A 472 9.40 0.73 -6.94
CA ILE A 472 9.61 0.09 -5.65
C ILE A 472 8.45 -0.87 -5.44
N ARG A 473 8.74 -2.17 -5.37
CA ARG A 473 7.80 -3.20 -4.95
C ARG A 473 8.18 -3.67 -3.56
N LEU A 474 7.35 -3.29 -2.61
CA LEU A 474 7.50 -3.67 -1.22
C LEU A 474 6.71 -4.97 -1.04
N GLY A 475 7.38 -6.03 -0.62
CA GLY A 475 6.70 -7.15 0.03
C GLY A 475 5.97 -6.66 1.28
N GLN A 476 5.06 -7.47 1.80
CA GLN A 476 4.28 -7.11 2.99
C GLN A 476 5.15 -6.83 4.21
N ASP A 477 6.32 -7.49 4.29
CA ASP A 477 7.31 -7.32 5.37
C ASP A 477 8.44 -6.33 5.00
N ALA A 478 8.45 -5.81 3.77
CA ALA A 478 9.59 -5.08 3.22
C ALA A 478 9.86 -3.73 3.91
N TYR A 479 8.83 -3.14 4.50
CA TYR A 479 8.89 -1.91 5.28
C TYR A 479 9.76 -2.00 6.53
N PHE A 480 10.13 -3.22 6.92
CA PHE A 480 10.96 -3.47 8.08
C PHE A 480 12.45 -3.49 7.78
N SER A 481 12.84 -3.63 6.52
CA SER A 481 14.24 -3.83 6.12
C SER A 481 14.85 -2.56 5.54
N ILE A 482 14.10 -1.83 4.71
CA ILE A 482 14.57 -0.61 4.05
C ILE A 482 13.50 0.46 4.17
N GLU A 483 13.90 1.68 4.49
CA GLU A 483 13.02 2.86 4.48
C GLU A 483 12.91 3.39 3.04
N PRO A 484 11.81 3.15 2.31
CA PRO A 484 11.76 3.43 0.87
C PRO A 484 11.85 4.93 0.55
N SER A 485 11.37 5.79 1.47
CA SER A 485 11.41 7.24 1.29
C SER A 485 12.84 7.80 1.40
N SER A 486 13.76 7.06 2.03
CA SER A 486 15.15 7.47 2.24
C SER A 486 16.04 7.33 1.01
N LEU A 487 15.67 6.52 0.01
CA LEU A 487 16.52 6.25 -1.16
C LEU A 487 16.94 7.55 -1.87
N ARG A 488 18.25 7.75 -2.06
CA ARG A 488 18.84 8.87 -2.83
C ARG A 488 20.02 8.37 -3.65
N VAL A 489 20.21 8.92 -4.85
CA VAL A 489 21.43 8.71 -5.63
C VAL A 489 22.38 9.87 -5.38
N ILE A 490 23.61 9.55 -5.01
CA ILE A 490 24.71 10.51 -4.89
C ILE A 490 25.81 10.17 -5.91
N GLN A 491 26.53 11.20 -6.33
CA GLN A 491 27.66 11.08 -7.24
C GLN A 491 28.84 11.90 -6.71
N TYR A 492 30.05 11.40 -6.94
CA TYR A 492 31.27 12.13 -6.61
C TYR A 492 31.58 13.14 -7.71
N LYS A 493 31.73 14.42 -7.34
CA LYS A 493 32.16 15.50 -8.22
C LYS A 493 33.14 16.41 -7.48
N ASP A 494 34.39 16.40 -7.94
CA ASP A 494 35.43 17.33 -7.47
C ASP A 494 35.32 18.66 -8.22
N ASP A 495 34.30 19.45 -7.84
CA ASP A 495 34.04 20.77 -8.43
C ASP A 495 34.36 21.93 -7.47
N GLY A 496 34.92 21.61 -6.29
CA GLY A 496 35.22 22.60 -5.24
C GLY A 496 33.99 23.26 -4.62
N ASN A 497 32.78 22.72 -4.83
CA ASN A 497 31.56 23.30 -4.29
C ASN A 497 31.35 22.94 -2.81
N SER A 498 31.01 23.94 -1.99
CA SER A 498 30.71 23.81 -0.56
C SER A 498 29.47 22.97 -0.25
N ASP A 499 28.56 22.82 -1.21
CA ASP A 499 27.32 22.04 -1.02
C ASP A 499 27.57 20.52 -1.16
N SER A 500 28.82 20.12 -1.41
CA SER A 500 29.21 18.72 -1.46
C SER A 500 29.77 18.26 -0.12
N LEU A 501 29.28 17.12 0.39
CA LEU A 501 29.86 16.48 1.57
C LEU A 501 31.05 15.66 1.11
N LYS A 502 32.27 16.18 1.32
CA LYS A 502 33.53 15.53 0.90
C LYS A 502 33.55 15.21 -0.61
N GLY A 503 32.98 16.09 -1.44
CA GLY A 503 32.88 15.90 -2.90
C GLY A 503 31.69 15.04 -3.36
N TRP A 504 30.92 14.46 -2.44
CA TRP A 504 29.67 13.77 -2.77
C TRP A 504 28.49 14.74 -2.78
N ARG A 505 27.59 14.58 -3.76
CA ARG A 505 26.35 15.36 -3.84
C ARG A 505 25.19 14.56 -4.36
N ILE A 506 23.97 14.98 -4.01
CA ILE A 506 22.73 14.42 -4.57
C ILE A 506 22.73 14.65 -6.08
N LYS A 507 22.42 13.58 -6.82
CA LYS A 507 22.05 13.68 -8.22
C LYS A 507 20.56 14.04 -8.24
N TYR A 508 20.24 15.20 -8.81
CA TYR A 508 18.86 15.64 -9.02
C TYR A 508 18.38 15.12 -10.38
#